data_AF-A0A941L435-F1
#
_entry.id   AF-A0A941L435-F1
#
_cell.length_a   1.000
_cell.length_b   1.000
_cell.length_c   1.000
_cell.angle_alpha   90.00
_cell.angle_beta   90.00
_cell.angle_gamma   90.00
#
_symmetry.space_group_name_H-M   'P 1'
#
loop_
_entity.id
_entity.type
_entity.pdbx_description
1 polymer ?
#
loop_
_entity_poly.entity_id
_entity_poly.type
_entity_poly.pdbx_seq_one_letter_code
_entity_poly.pdbx_strand_id
1 'polypeptide(L)' 'MALCNFAEKLTLKPGEITQLDYKELQKNNFDDKAISEIVQVISYFNYINRVADGLGLEPEEFIDEKGYKK' A
#
# COMPACT_ATOMS: atom_id res chain seq x y z
N MET A 1 1.30 1.35 -13.73
CA MET A 1 -0.11 1.12 -13.31
C MET A 1 -0.28 -0.19 -12.55
N ALA A 2 0.35 -1.31 -12.96
CA ALA A 2 0.22 -2.61 -12.28
C ALA A 2 0.49 -2.57 -10.76
N LEU A 3 1.57 -1.90 -10.32
CA LEU A 3 1.87 -1.71 -8.90
C LEU A 3 0.74 -0.98 -8.15
N CYS A 4 0.26 0.14 -8.68
CA CYS A 4 -0.81 0.92 -8.02
C CYS A 4 -2.13 0.13 -7.97
N ASN A 5 -2.48 -0.59 -9.04
CA ASN A 5 -3.68 -1.43 -9.06
C ASN A 5 -3.55 -2.59 -8.05
N PHE A 6 -2.37 -3.20 -7.95
CA PHE A 6 -2.09 -4.22 -6.94
C PHE A 6 -2.20 -3.66 -5.53
N ALA A 7 -1.64 -2.47 -5.29
CA ALA A 7 -1.74 -1.78 -4.01
C ALA A 7 -3.18 -1.48 -3.61
N GLU A 8 -3.98 -0.91 -4.53
CA GLU A 8 -5.39 -0.65 -4.32
C GLU A 8 -6.16 -1.94 -3.98
N LYS A 9 -5.97 -3.01 -4.77
CA LYS A 9 -6.64 -4.29 -4.52
C LYS A 9 -6.20 -4.92 -3.20
N LEU A 10 -4.92 -4.91 -2.86
CA LEU A 10 -4.42 -5.45 -1.60
C LEU A 10 -4.92 -4.65 -0.39
N THR A 11 -5.13 -3.34 -0.54
CA THR A 11 -5.70 -2.48 0.50
C THR A 11 -7.20 -2.69 0.69
N LEU A 12 -7.98 -2.71 -0.39
CA LEU A 12 -9.45 -2.76 -0.31
C LEU A 12 -10.00 -4.18 -0.21
N LYS A 13 -9.34 -5.14 -0.84
CA LYS A 13 -9.82 -6.51 -1.06
C LYS A 13 -8.69 -7.53 -0.90
N PRO A 14 -7.97 -7.57 0.24
CA PRO A 14 -6.83 -8.48 0.43
C PRO A 14 -7.20 -9.96 0.24
N GLY A 15 -8.43 -10.36 0.57
CA GLY A 15 -8.92 -11.73 0.38
C GLY A 15 -9.19 -12.13 -1.08
N GLU A 16 -9.17 -11.18 -2.01
CA GLU A 16 -9.35 -11.43 -3.46
C GLU A 16 -8.02 -11.48 -4.23
N ILE A 17 -6.87 -11.39 -3.53
CA ILE A 17 -5.56 -11.48 -4.17
C ILE A 17 -5.32 -12.91 -4.65
N THR A 18 -4.85 -13.03 -5.90
CA THR A 18 -4.63 -14.29 -6.59
C THR A 18 -3.24 -14.35 -7.24
N GLN A 19 -2.89 -15.53 -7.74
CA GLN A 19 -1.68 -15.73 -8.54
C GLN A 19 -1.65 -14.89 -9.84
N LEU A 20 -2.80 -14.45 -10.35
CA LEU A 20 -2.84 -13.59 -11.53
C LEU A 20 -2.29 -12.19 -11.22
N ASP A 21 -2.60 -11.67 -10.03
CA ASP A 21 -2.11 -10.37 -9.58
C ASP A 21 -0.58 -10.39 -9.43
N TYR A 22 -0.03 -11.49 -8.90
CA TYR A 22 1.41 -11.73 -8.81
C TYR A 22 2.08 -11.79 -10.18
N LYS A 23 1.52 -12.58 -11.11
CA LYS A 23 2.05 -12.68 -12.48
C LYS A 23 2.00 -11.35 -13.22
N GLU A 24 1.01 -10.51 -12.95
CA GLU A 24 0.92 -9.19 -13.56
C GLU A 24 2.06 -8.28 -13.10
N LEU A 25 2.48 -8.35 -11.83
CA LEU A 25 3.68 -7.66 -11.35
C LEU A 25 4.94 -8.20 -12.04
N GLN A 26 5.09 -9.53 -12.18
CA GLN A 26 6.24 -10.12 -12.87
C GLN A 26 6.35 -9.66 -14.34
N LYS A 27 5.22 -9.53 -15.07
CA LYS A 27 5.22 -8.98 -16.44
C LYS A 27 5.68 -7.52 -16.51
N ASN A 28 5.63 -6.80 -15.40
CA ASN A 28 6.12 -5.43 -15.27
C ASN A 28 7.57 -5.37 -14.75
N ASN A 29 8.33 -6.46 -14.89
CA ASN A 29 9.74 -6.58 -14.52
C ASN A 29 10.03 -6.46 -13.02
N PHE A 30 9.05 -6.72 -12.17
CA PHE A 30 9.32 -6.93 -10.74
C PHE A 30 9.75 -8.38 -10.50
N ASP A 31 10.90 -8.56 -9.88
CA ASP A 31 11.34 -9.87 -9.41
C ASP A 31 10.65 -10.24 -8.10
N ASP A 32 10.82 -11.50 -7.68
CA ASP A 32 10.12 -12.03 -6.50
C ASP A 32 10.48 -11.26 -5.22
N LYS A 33 11.72 -10.75 -5.14
CA LYS A 33 12.17 -9.91 -4.03
C LYS A 33 11.42 -8.57 -4.02
N ALA A 34 11.37 -7.88 -5.16
CA ALA A 34 10.65 -6.62 -5.30
C ALA A 34 9.14 -6.80 -5.01
N ILE A 35 8.52 -7.89 -5.47
CA ILE A 35 7.12 -8.18 -5.16
C ILE A 35 6.91 -8.40 -3.66
N SER A 36 7.84 -9.10 -3.00
CA SER A 36 7.80 -9.25 -1.54
C SER A 36 7.90 -7.91 -0.81
N GLU A 37 8.81 -7.03 -1.25
CA GLU A 37 8.95 -5.66 -0.70
C GLU A 37 7.68 -4.83 -0.93
N ILE A 38 7.08 -4.91 -2.12
CA ILE A 38 5.81 -4.27 -2.47
C ILE A 38 4.71 -4.69 -1.47
N VAL A 39 4.50 -6.00 -1.28
CA VAL A 39 3.48 -6.53 -0.38
C VAL A 39 3.71 -6.06 1.05
N GLN A 40 4.95 -6.10 1.53
CA GLN A 40 5.31 -5.67 2.88
C GLN A 40 5.05 -4.19 3.10
N VAL A 41 5.47 -3.31 2.18
CA VAL A 41 5.27 -1.87 2.29
C VAL A 41 3.77 -1.54 2.30
N ILE A 42 3.00 -2.08 1.34
CA ILE A 42 1.55 -1.85 1.29
C ILE A 42 0.88 -2.33 2.58
N SER A 43 1.23 -3.52 3.05
CA SER A 43 0.62 -4.11 4.25
C SER A 43 0.98 -3.34 5.52
N TYR A 44 2.21 -2.85 5.63
CA TYR A 44 2.66 -2.02 6.74
C TYR A 44 1.86 -0.71 6.82
N PHE A 45 1.68 -0.01 5.69
CA PHE A 45 0.86 1.20 5.67
C PHE A 45 -0.61 0.90 5.97
N ASN A 46 -1.15 -0.19 5.45
CA ASN A 46 -2.51 -0.63 5.80
C ASN A 46 -2.67 -0.92 7.30
N TYR A 47 -1.63 -1.40 7.98
CA TYR A 47 -1.65 -1.59 9.44
C TYR A 47 -1.57 -0.23 10.17
N ILE A 48 -0.57 0.60 9.86
CA ILE A 48 -0.35 1.84 10.62
C ILE A 48 -1.49 2.84 10.41
N ASN A 49 -2.07 2.90 9.22
CA ASN A 49 -3.25 3.74 8.96
C ASN A 49 -4.41 3.32 9.86
N ARG A 50 -4.69 2.02 10.00
CA ARG A 50 -5.74 1.53 10.90
C ARG A 50 -5.46 1.81 12.37
N VAL A 51 -4.19 1.78 12.78
CA VAL A 51 -3.78 2.16 14.14
C VAL A 51 -4.04 3.65 14.36
N ALA A 52 -3.62 4.51 13.43
CA ALA A 52 -3.82 5.95 13.51
C ALA A 52 -5.30 6.32 13.53
N ASP A 53 -6.07 5.83 12.55
CA ASP A 53 -7.50 6.09 12.43
C ASP A 53 -8.28 5.52 13.63
N GLY A 54 -7.94 4.30 14.06
CA GLY A 54 -8.61 3.63 15.18
C GLY A 54 -8.36 4.29 16.54
N LEU A 55 -7.28 5.04 16.68
CA LEU A 55 -6.96 5.83 17.87
C LEU A 55 -7.34 7.31 17.73
N GLY A 56 -7.80 7.75 16.56
CA GLY A 56 -8.11 9.15 16.28
C GLY A 56 -6.88 10.05 16.36
N LEU A 57 -5.73 9.59 15.85
CA LEU A 57 -4.52 10.41 15.80
C LEU A 57 -4.72 11.59 14.83
N GLU A 58 -4.37 12.78 15.29
CA GLU A 58 -4.32 13.97 14.45
C GLU A 58 -3.00 14.03 13.67
N PRO A 59 -2.98 14.60 12.45
CA PRO A 59 -1.75 14.84 11.70
C PRO A 59 -0.77 15.71 12.49
N GLU A 60 0.54 15.53 12.23
CA GLU A 60 1.54 16.40 12.83
C GLU A 60 1.39 17.86 12.38
N GLU A 61 1.74 18.82 13.23
CA GLU A 61 1.54 20.26 12.95
C GLU A 61 2.23 20.76 11.67
N PHE A 62 3.25 20.06 11.17
CA PHE A 62 3.95 20.40 9.92
C PHE A 62 3.25 19.85 8.66
N ILE A 63 2.16 19.10 8.82
CA ILE A 63 1.32 18.57 7.75
C ILE A 63 0.01 19.36 7.74
N ASP A 64 -0.41 19.86 6.58
CA ASP A 64 -1.73 20.44 6.36
C ASP A 64 -2.56 19.60 5.38
N GLU A 65 -3.76 20.08 5.03
CA GLU A 65 -4.69 19.40 4.11
C GLU A 65 -4.09 19.13 2.71
N LYS A 66 -3.02 19.85 2.33
CA LYS A 66 -2.29 19.68 1.06
C LYS A 66 -1.02 18.84 1.21
N GLY A 67 -0.74 18.33 2.41
CA GLY A 67 0.44 17.51 2.73
C GLY A 67 1.49 18.29 3.50
N TYR A 68 2.77 18.04 3.22
CA TYR A 68 3.87 18.77 3.88
C TYR A 68 3.76 20.27 3.62
N LYS A 69 3.73 21.08 4.69
CA LYS A 69 3.88 22.52 4.59
C LYS A 69 5.21 22.82 3.89
N LYS A 70 5.14 23.49 2.74
CA LYS A 70 6.34 23.98 2.04
C LYS A 70 6.99 25.12 2.82
#